data_AF-A0A4Y7ZS68-F1
#
_entry.id   AF-A0A4Y7ZS68-F1
#
_cell.length_a   1.000
_cell.length_b   1.000
_cell.length_c   1.000
_cell.angle_alpha   90.00
_cell.angle_beta   90.00
_cell.angle_gamma   90.00
#
_symmetry.space_group_name_H-M   'P 1'
#
loop_
_entity.id
_entity.type
_entity.pdbx_description
1 polymer ?
#
loop_
_entity_poly.entity_id
_entity_poly.type
_entity_poly.pdbx_seq_one_letter_code
_entity_poly.pdbx_strand_id
1 'polypeptide(L)'
;MLEEKLKGLRAELIDDEIVTVYSFSNSSNHLSAVIGIKDGPLAGPLYQYEIINESSIIIDDGSSSAIKWDSIEFAHNQLTVTCNGIKTTYQTS
;
A
#
# COMPACT_ATOMS: atom_id res chain seq x y z
N MET A 1 10.00 0.05 -14.07
CA MET A 1 10.31 1.04 -13.02
C MET A 1 9.20 0.95 -11.97
N LEU A 2 9.53 0.94 -10.68
CA LEU A 2 8.54 0.77 -9.60
C LEU A 2 7.46 1.87 -9.63
N GLU A 3 7.87 3.11 -9.88
CA GLU A 3 6.98 4.26 -10.00
C GLU A 3 5.82 4.03 -10.97
N GLU A 4 6.13 3.58 -12.19
CA GLU A 4 5.12 3.32 -13.23
C GLU A 4 4.17 2.18 -12.87
N LYS A 5 4.60 1.24 -12.02
CA LYS A 5 3.72 0.16 -11.53
C LYS A 5 2.80 0.61 -10.40
N LEU A 6 3.20 1.64 -9.65
CA LEU A 6 2.42 2.19 -8.55
C LEU A 6 1.42 3.24 -9.03
N LYS A 7 1.69 3.98 -10.11
CA LYS A 7 0.76 5.00 -10.65
C LYS A 7 -0.61 4.40 -10.95
N GLY A 8 -1.64 4.93 -10.27
CA GLY A 8 -3.02 4.49 -10.44
C GLY A 8 -3.34 3.09 -9.89
N LEU A 9 -2.37 2.43 -9.27
CA LEU A 9 -2.55 1.09 -8.71
C LEU A 9 -3.56 1.14 -7.57
N ARG A 10 -4.53 0.24 -7.60
CA ARG A 10 -5.32 -0.10 -6.42
C ARG A 10 -4.95 -1.48 -5.92
N ALA A 11 -4.58 -1.61 -4.66
CA ALA A 11 -4.21 -2.87 -4.02
C ALA A 11 -5.13 -3.16 -2.82
N GLU A 12 -5.79 -4.31 -2.81
CA GLU A 12 -6.77 -4.70 -1.79
C GLU A 12 -6.39 -6.01 -1.13
N LEU A 13 -6.38 -5.99 0.20
CA LEU A 13 -6.17 -7.18 1.01
C LEU A 13 -7.44 -8.02 0.95
N ILE A 14 -7.28 -9.29 0.57
CA ILE A 14 -8.36 -10.27 0.64
C ILE A 14 -8.21 -11.01 1.97
N ASP A 15 -8.95 -10.53 2.96
CA ASP A 15 -9.00 -11.08 4.31
C ASP A 15 -10.46 -11.07 4.79
N ASP A 16 -10.85 -12.06 5.59
CA ASP A 16 -12.23 -12.21 6.04
C ASP A 16 -12.58 -11.26 7.20
N GLU A 17 -11.57 -10.75 7.91
CA GLU A 17 -11.73 -9.92 9.11
C GLU A 17 -11.16 -8.51 8.90
N ILE A 18 -10.07 -8.36 8.17
CA ILE A 18 -9.34 -7.11 8.01
C ILE A 18 -9.67 -6.44 6.67
N VAL A 19 -9.94 -5.13 6.71
CA VAL A 19 -10.02 -4.30 5.50
C VAL A 19 -8.72 -3.52 5.38
N THR A 20 -8.01 -3.70 4.26
CA THR A 20 -6.89 -2.83 3.89
C THR A 20 -6.89 -2.64 2.38
N VAL A 21 -7.09 -1.40 1.95
CA VAL A 21 -7.03 -1.00 0.54
C VAL A 21 -6.07 0.16 0.42
N TYR A 22 -5.13 0.10 -0.52
CA TYR A 22 -4.27 1.21 -0.92
C TYR A 22 -4.65 1.64 -2.33
N SER A 23 -4.81 2.93 -2.56
CA SER A 23 -5.11 3.51 -3.88
C SER A 23 -4.10 4.61 -4.17
N PHE A 24 -3.20 4.36 -5.11
CA PHE A 24 -2.15 5.26 -5.52
C PHE A 24 -2.67 6.27 -6.55
N SER A 25 -2.26 7.54 -6.39
CA SER A 25 -2.57 8.60 -7.34
C SER A 25 -1.87 8.35 -8.69
N ASN A 26 -2.49 8.83 -9.77
CA ASN A 26 -1.89 8.83 -11.11
C ASN A 26 -0.91 10.00 -11.33
N SER A 27 -1.05 11.08 -10.55
CA SER A 27 -0.42 12.37 -10.85
C SER A 27 0.38 12.96 -9.69
N SER A 28 0.42 12.29 -8.54
CA SER A 28 1.15 12.73 -7.36
C SER A 28 1.69 11.56 -6.56
N ASN A 29 2.63 11.83 -5.65
CA ASN A 29 3.17 10.84 -4.73
C ASN A 29 2.25 10.64 -3.52
N HIS A 30 0.94 10.67 -3.74
CA HIS A 30 -0.07 10.45 -2.70
C HIS A 30 -0.71 9.09 -2.90
N LEU A 31 -1.12 8.47 -1.79
CA LEU A 31 -2.00 7.33 -1.80
C LEU A 31 -3.04 7.47 -0.69
N SER A 32 -4.29 7.19 -0.99
CA SER A 32 -5.33 7.04 0.03
C SER A 32 -5.39 5.59 0.47
N ALA A 33 -5.71 5.35 1.74
CA ALA A 33 -5.99 4.01 2.22
C ALA A 33 -7.37 3.90 2.85
N VAL A 34 -7.88 2.67 2.90
CA VAL A 34 -9.01 2.27 3.77
C VAL A 34 -8.50 1.17 4.67
N ILE A 35 -8.48 1.40 5.98
CA ILE A 35 -7.90 0.47 6.96
C ILE A 35 -8.91 0.25 8.09
N GLY A 36 -9.15 -1.00 8.47
CA GLY A 36 -10.02 -1.32 9.60
C GLY A 36 -10.41 -2.79 9.66
N ILE A 37 -11.58 -3.05 10.23
CA ILE A 37 -12.13 -4.39 10.43
C ILE A 37 -13.45 -4.48 9.66
N LYS A 38 -13.73 -5.63 9.04
CA LYS A 38 -14.99 -5.91 8.37
C LYS A 38 -16.16 -5.78 9.36
N ASP A 39 -17.22 -5.12 8.93
CA ASP A 39 -18.38 -4.75 9.76
C ASP A 39 -18.04 -3.90 11.01
N GLY A 40 -16.83 -3.34 11.06
CA GLY A 40 -16.33 -2.53 12.16
C GLY A 40 -15.94 -1.11 11.73
N PRO A 41 -15.23 -0.37 12.61
CA PRO A 41 -14.70 0.95 12.29
C PRO A 41 -13.71 0.91 11.12
N LEU A 42 -13.82 1.92 10.25
CA LEU A 42 -12.91 2.14 9.13
C LEU A 42 -12.25 3.52 9.26
N ALA A 43 -10.97 3.59 8.94
CA ALA A 43 -10.20 4.82 8.78
C ALA A 43 -9.86 5.03 7.30
N GLY A 44 -9.90 6.29 6.86
CA GLY A 44 -9.58 6.70 5.49
C GLY A 44 -8.39 7.67 5.42
N PRO A 45 -7.18 7.29 5.84
CA PRO A 45 -6.03 8.18 5.84
C PRO A 45 -5.55 8.50 4.42
N LEU A 46 -4.95 9.68 4.27
CA LEU A 46 -4.23 10.10 3.08
C LEU A 46 -2.75 10.17 3.41
N TYR A 47 -1.94 9.45 2.64
CA TYR A 47 -0.49 9.35 2.81
C TYR A 47 0.25 10.00 1.64
N GLN A 48 1.49 10.40 1.90
CA GLN A 48 2.54 10.55 0.90
C GLN A 48 3.39 9.30 0.86
N TYR A 49 4.03 9.03 -0.28
CA TYR A 49 5.04 7.99 -0.37
C TYR A 49 6.29 8.44 -1.09
N GLU A 50 7.41 7.81 -0.75
CA GLU A 50 8.70 8.01 -1.40
C GLU A 50 9.27 6.67 -1.85
N ILE A 51 9.79 6.62 -3.08
CA ILE A 51 10.49 5.45 -3.61
C ILE A 51 11.93 5.49 -3.13
N ILE A 52 12.34 4.49 -2.36
CA ILE A 52 13.70 4.40 -1.81
C ILE A 52 14.65 3.69 -2.78
N ASN A 53 14.14 2.65 -3.44
CA ASN A 53 14.85 1.92 -4.48
C ASN A 53 13.86 1.16 -5.38
N GLU A 54 14.36 0.27 -6.24
CA GLU A 54 13.56 -0.45 -7.24
C GLU A 54 12.46 -1.36 -6.67
N SER A 55 12.49 -1.66 -5.37
CA SER A 55 11.55 -2.58 -4.73
C SER A 55 11.05 -2.12 -3.37
N SER A 56 11.27 -0.86 -2.96
CA SER A 56 10.86 -0.41 -1.63
C SER A 56 10.37 1.03 -1.63
N ILE A 57 9.40 1.30 -0.76
CA ILE A 57 8.85 2.63 -0.52
C ILE A 57 8.72 2.90 0.97
N ILE A 58 8.69 4.19 1.31
CA ILE A 58 8.22 4.69 2.62
C ILE A 58 6.87 5.35 2.39
N ILE A 59 5.90 5.07 3.27
CA ILE A 59 4.57 5.66 3.30
C ILE A 59 4.44 6.43 4.60
N ASP A 60 4.07 7.71 4.52
CA ASP A 60 4.01 8.62 5.66
C ASP A 60 2.75 9.50 5.59
N ASP A 61 2.11 9.76 6.73
CA ASP A 61 0.99 10.70 6.87
C ASP A 61 1.44 12.09 7.38
N GLY A 62 2.75 12.31 7.46
CA GLY A 62 3.35 13.50 8.06
C GLY A 62 3.43 13.43 9.59
N SER A 63 3.22 12.24 10.18
CA SER A 63 3.46 11.97 11.59
C SER A 63 4.86 11.39 11.83
N SER A 64 5.19 11.03 13.07
CA SER A 64 6.49 10.45 13.41
C SER A 64 6.62 8.96 13.04
N SER A 65 5.55 8.31 12.56
CA SER A 65 5.51 6.87 12.31
C SER A 65 5.23 6.56 10.85
N ALA A 66 6.29 6.42 10.05
CA ALA A 66 6.18 5.99 8.67
C ALA A 66 6.13 4.45 8.54
N ILE A 67 5.35 3.96 7.59
CA ILE A 67 5.28 2.55 7.21
C ILE A 67 6.30 2.31 6.10
N LYS A 68 7.21 1.38 6.31
CA LYS A 68 8.17 0.98 5.28
C LYS A 68 7.75 -0.34 4.65
N TRP A 69 7.61 -0.34 3.32
CA TRP A 69 7.53 -1.57 2.53
C TRP A 69 8.96 -1.93 2.10
N ASP A 70 9.55 -2.89 2.81
CA ASP A 70 10.95 -3.31 2.64
C ASP A 70 11.20 -4.00 1.29
N SER A 71 10.20 -4.71 0.78
CA SER A 71 10.21 -5.28 -0.57
C SER A 71 8.81 -5.28 -1.17
N ILE A 72 8.77 -5.14 -2.50
CA ILE A 72 7.57 -5.11 -3.32
C ILE A 72 7.78 -6.06 -4.49
N GLU A 73 6.91 -7.05 -4.60
CA GLU A 73 6.92 -8.05 -5.66
C GLU A 73 5.57 -8.00 -6.38
N PHE A 74 5.61 -7.86 -7.71
CA PHE A 74 4.42 -7.88 -8.56
C PHE A 74 4.35 -9.20 -9.31
N ALA A 75 3.22 -9.88 -9.23
CA ALA A 75 2.95 -11.09 -9.99
C ALA A 75 1.50 -11.10 -10.47
N HIS A 76 1.29 -11.09 -11.80
CA HIS A 76 -0.04 -11.02 -12.41
C HIS A 76 -0.87 -9.85 -11.85
N ASN A 77 -1.98 -10.16 -11.18
CA ASN A 77 -2.90 -9.24 -10.53
C ASN A 77 -2.66 -9.18 -9.00
N GLN A 78 -1.43 -9.41 -8.56
CA GLN A 78 -1.07 -9.43 -7.14
C GLN A 78 0.15 -8.56 -6.85
N LEU A 79 0.07 -7.91 -5.70
CA LEU A 79 1.14 -7.15 -5.07
C LEU A 79 1.48 -7.85 -3.75
N THR A 80 2.69 -8.37 -3.62
CA THR A 80 3.19 -8.86 -2.33
C THR A 80 4.15 -7.82 -1.77
N VAL A 81 3.88 -7.38 -0.54
CA VAL A 81 4.75 -6.44 0.19
C VAL A 81 5.32 -7.14 1.41
N THR A 82 6.57 -6.82 1.76
CA THR A 82 7.15 -7.20 3.05
C THR A 82 7.28 -5.96 3.92
N CYS A 83 6.74 -5.99 5.12
CA CYS A 83 6.88 -4.93 6.13
C CYS A 83 7.45 -5.55 7.40
N ASN A 84 8.65 -5.12 7.84
CA ASN A 84 9.30 -5.65 9.05
C ASN A 84 9.40 -7.19 9.05
N GLY A 85 9.66 -7.79 7.89
CA GLY A 85 9.76 -9.24 7.71
C GLY A 85 8.42 -9.98 7.55
N ILE A 86 7.28 -9.30 7.68
CA ILE A 86 5.95 -9.88 7.48
C ILE A 86 5.52 -9.67 6.03
N LYS A 87 5.18 -10.77 5.34
CA LYS A 87 4.67 -10.72 3.96
C LYS A 87 3.15 -10.61 3.95
N THR A 88 2.64 -9.67 3.17
CA THR A 88 1.20 -9.47 2.94
C THR A 88 0.94 -9.38 1.44
N THR A 89 -0.06 -10.10 0.95
CA THR A 89 -0.42 -10.12 -0.47
C THR A 89 -1.75 -9.42 -0.70
N TYR A 90 -1.80 -8.55 -1.70
CA TYR A 90 -2.95 -7.76 -2.12
C TYR A 90 -3.32 -8.14 -3.55
N GLN A 91 -4.61 -8.15 -3.86
CA GLN A 91 -5.10 -8.16 -5.25
C GLN A 91 -5.01 -6.75 -5.83
N THR A 92 -4.58 -6.65 -7.08
CA THR A 92 -4.41 -5.37 -7.78
C THR A 92 -5.42 -5.20 -8.91
N SER A 93 -5.92 -3.98 -9.10
CA SER A 93 -6.82 -3.57 -10.19
C SER A 93 -6.44 -2.23 -10.77
#